data_AF-A0A482V1Y3-F1
#
_entry.id   AF-A0A482V1Y3-F1
#
_cell.length_a   1.000
_cell.length_b   1.000
_cell.length_c   1.000
_cell.angle_alpha   90.00
_cell.angle_beta   90.00
_cell.angle_gamma   90.00
#
_symmetry.space_group_name_H-M   'P 1'
#
loop_
_entity.id
_entity.type
_entity.pdbx_description
1 polymer ?
#
loop_
_entity_poly.entity_id
_entity_poly.type
_entity_poly.pdbx_seq_one_letter_code
_entity_poly.pdbx_strand_id
1 'polypeptide(L)' 'MNMLAREYAADKKKKFKPVVISHHMLMGLKEGQEKMSKSDPDSAIFMEDRYVSVYDDIHMHVYEHDCVVSCEL' A
#
# COMPACT_ATOMS: atom_id res chain seq x y z
N MET A 1 -10.96 -10.22 8.30
CA MET A 1 -11.38 -9.49 9.51
C MET A 1 -12.71 -8.77 9.31
N ASN A 2 -12.84 -7.88 8.32
CA ASN A 2 -14.04 -7.02 8.18
C ASN A 2 -15.35 -7.78 7.93
N MET A 3 -15.32 -8.90 7.20
CA MET A 3 -16.49 -9.74 6.94
C MET A 3 -16.97 -10.48 8.20
N LEU A 4 -16.04 -11.10 8.94
CA LEU A 4 -16.33 -11.78 10.20
C LEU A 4 -16.96 -10.84 11.24
N ALA A 5 -16.55 -9.58 11.27
CA ALA A 5 -17.13 -8.58 12.17
C ALA A 5 -18.61 -8.29 11.83
N ARG A 6 -19.01 -8.39 10.55
CA ARG A 6 -20.40 -8.23 10.12
C ARG A 6 -21.24 -9.46 10.44
N GLU A 7 -20.68 -10.66 10.25
CA GLU A 7 -21.31 -11.94 10.62
C GLU A 7 -21.56 -12.00 12.13
N TYR A 8 -20.54 -11.68 12.94
CA TYR A 8 -20.69 -11.61 14.39
C TYR A 8 -21.73 -10.58 14.85
N ALA A 9 -21.81 -9.42 14.19
CA ALA A 9 -22.83 -8.42 14.49
C ALA A 9 -24.25 -8.89 14.12
N ALA A 10 -24.38 -9.74 13.09
CA ALA A 10 -25.64 -10.38 12.72
C ALA A 10 -26.06 -11.44 13.76
N ASP A 11 -25.13 -12.29 14.19
CA ASP A 11 -25.37 -13.34 15.19
C ASP A 11 -25.78 -12.76 16.55
N LYS A 12 -25.15 -11.64 16.95
CA LYS A 12 -25.47 -10.91 18.17
C LYS A 12 -26.69 -9.98 18.03
N LYS A 13 -27.38 -9.97 16.88
CA LYS A 13 -28.55 -9.12 16.58
C LYS A 13 -28.33 -7.64 16.90
N LYS A 14 -27.12 -7.12 16.66
CA LYS A 14 -26.85 -5.69 16.88
C LYS A 14 -27.65 -4.85 15.88
N LYS A 15 -28.34 -3.83 16.40
CA LYS A 15 -29.17 -2.90 15.60
C LYS A 15 -28.35 -2.13 14.56
N PHE A 16 -27.07 -1.86 14.85
CA PHE A 16 -26.14 -1.20 13.96
C PHE A 16 -25.02 -2.16 13.55
N LYS A 17 -24.99 -2.52 12.27
CA LYS A 17 -23.90 -3.30 11.68
C LYS A 17 -22.75 -2.36 11.30
N PRO A 18 -21.49 -2.77 11.47
CA PRO A 18 -20.35 -1.96 11.06
C PRO A 18 -20.37 -1.78 9.53
N VAL A 19 -20.11 -0.55 9.09
CA VAL A 19 -19.93 -0.22 7.67
C VAL A 19 -18.49 -0.50 7.29
N VAL A 20 -18.29 -1.23 6.19
CA VAL A 20 -16.95 -1.55 5.68
C VAL A 20 -16.64 -0.63 4.51
N ILE A 21 -15.62 0.21 4.68
CA ILE A 21 -15.10 1.08 3.62
C ILE A 21 -13.66 0.61 3.33
N SER A 22 -13.48 -0.05 2.18
CA SER A 22 -12.17 -0.46 1.69
C SER A 22 -11.60 0.63 0.80
N HIS A 23 -10.35 1.03 1.06
CA HIS A 23 -9.59 1.94 0.22
C HIS A 23 -8.62 1.12 -0.65
N HIS A 24 -8.19 1.67 -1.78
CA HIS A 24 -7.19 1.05 -2.64
C HIS A 24 -5.85 0.92 -1.91
N MET A 25 -5.13 -0.18 -2.15
CA MET A 25 -3.82 -0.42 -1.55
C MET A 25 -2.73 0.18 -2.43
N LEU A 26 -1.86 1.00 -1.87
CA LEU A 26 -0.75 1.57 -2.63
C LEU A 26 0.26 0.47 -3.01
N MET A 27 0.72 0.54 -4.26
CA MET A 27 1.75 -0.37 -4.80
C MET A 27 3.08 -0.14 -4.08
N GLY A 28 3.91 -1.18 -4.01
CA GLY A 28 5.28 -1.05 -3.49
C GLY A 28 6.19 -0.33 -4.48
N LEU A 29 7.38 0.06 -4.00
CA LEU A 29 8.42 0.68 -4.84
C LEU A 29 9.16 -0.34 -5.73
N LYS A 30 9.17 -1.63 -5.35
CA LYS A 30 9.86 -2.69 -6.09
C LYS A 30 8.97 -3.38 -7.12
N GLU A 31 9.57 -3.79 -8.24
CA GLU A 31 8.90 -4.62 -9.26
C GLU A 31 8.32 -5.90 -8.66
N GLY A 32 7.07 -6.19 -9.00
CA GLY A 32 6.37 -7.40 -8.52
C GLY A 32 5.78 -7.28 -7.11
N GLN A 33 5.91 -6.12 -6.44
CA GLN A 33 5.30 -5.91 -5.14
C GLN A 33 3.96 -5.16 -5.25
N GLU A 34 2.86 -5.92 -5.25
CA GLU A 34 1.48 -5.37 -5.33
C GLU A 34 1.10 -4.48 -4.14
N LYS A 35 1.80 -4.60 -3.01
CA LYS A 35 1.44 -3.92 -1.77
C LYS A 35 2.67 -3.43 -1.02
N MET A 36 2.68 -2.15 -0.68
CA MET A 36 3.65 -1.58 0.25
C MET A 36 3.59 -2.32 1.60
N SER A 37 4.74 -2.85 2.04
CA SER A 37 4.84 -3.71 3.23
C SER A 37 5.88 -3.19 4.21
N LYS A 38 5.63 -3.34 5.51
CA LYS A 38 6.60 -3.00 6.57
C LYS A 38 7.75 -4.00 6.68
N SER A 39 7.64 -5.15 6.03
CA SER A 39 8.62 -6.24 6.10
C SER A 39 9.92 -5.89 5.38
N ASP A 40 9.81 -5.19 4.25
CA ASP A 40 10.93 -4.85 3.39
C ASP A 40 11.12 -3.33 3.40
N PRO A 41 12.18 -2.81 4.04
CA PRO A 41 12.36 -1.37 4.21
C PRO A 41 12.52 -0.63 2.88
N ASP A 42 13.18 -1.25 1.90
CA ASP A 42 13.34 -0.69 0.54
C ASP A 42 12.04 -0.63 -0.28
N SER A 43 10.93 -1.20 0.22
CA SER A 43 9.67 -1.28 -0.51
C SER A 43 8.62 -0.27 -0.06
N ALA A 44 8.89 0.43 1.04
CA ALA A 44 7.96 1.31 1.71
C ALA A 44 8.67 2.56 2.21
N ILE A 45 8.05 3.72 2.01
CA ILE A 45 8.51 4.96 2.60
C ILE A 45 7.92 5.06 4.01
N PHE A 46 8.77 5.17 5.03
CA PHE A 46 8.32 5.35 6.40
C PHE A 46 8.14 6.83 6.73
N MET A 47 7.21 7.12 7.64
CA MET A 47 6.92 8.49 8.08
C MET A 47 8.08 9.14 8.86
N GLU A 48 9.02 8.33 9.34
CA GLU A 48 10.17 8.77 10.13
C GLU A 48 11.44 8.97 9.30
N ASP A 49 11.39 8.69 7.99
CA ASP A 49 12.57 8.74 7.12
C ASP A 49 13.04 10.18 6.88
N ARG A 50 14.37 10.32 6.75
CA ARG A 50 14.99 11.61 6.41
C ARG A 50 14.73 11.93 4.94
N TYR A 51 14.65 13.23 4.63
CA TYR A 51 14.42 13.73 3.27
C TYR A 51 15.33 13.10 2.21
N VAL A 52 16.61 12.87 2.53
CA VAL A 52 17.57 12.26 1.59
C VAL A 52 17.17 10.81 1.25
N SER A 53 16.79 10.01 2.26
CA SER A 53 16.35 8.62 2.05
C SER A 53 15.12 8.56 1.15
N VAL A 54 14.12 9.40 1.45
CA VAL A 54 12.88 9.48 0.67
C VAL A 54 13.16 9.90 -0.78
N TYR A 55 14.11 10.82 -0.98
CA TYR A 55 14.49 11.27 -2.32
C TYR A 55 15.18 10.16 -3.11
N ASP A 56 16.11 9.43 -2.48
CA ASP A 56 16.83 8.32 -3.11
C ASP A 56 15.85 7.18 -3.47
N ASP A 57 14.91 6.86 -2.58
CA ASP A 57 13.89 5.83 -2.79
C ASP A 57 12.99 6.15 -3.99
N ILE A 58 12.49 7.39 -4.07
CA ILE A 58 11.64 7.85 -5.17
C ILE A 58 12.44 7.97 -6.47
N HIS A 59 13.64 8.55 -6.43
CA HIS A 59 14.44 8.80 -7.62
C HIS A 59 14.92 7.51 -8.28
N MET A 60 15.35 6.55 -7.47
CA MET A 60 15.84 5.27 -7.97
C MET A 60 14.69 4.39 -8.47
N HIS A 61 13.61 4.23 -7.70
CA HIS A 61 12.59 3.23 -8.03
C HIS A 61 11.46 3.74 -8.94
N VAL A 62 11.11 5.03 -8.88
CA VAL A 62 9.98 5.56 -9.67
C VAL A 62 10.44 6.09 -11.02
N TYR A 63 11.58 6.81 -11.07
CA TYR A 63 12.02 7.44 -12.32
C TYR A 63 12.76 6.50 -13.26
N GLU A 64 13.45 5.47 -12.76
CA GLU A 64 14.08 4.47 -13.62
C GLU A 64 13.01 3.68 -14.42
N HIS A 65 11.87 3.43 -13.80
CA HIS A 65 10.71 2.79 -14.43
C HIS A 65 10.06 3.60 -15.56
N ASP A 66 9.83 4.89 -15.36
CA ASP A 66 9.23 5.75 -16.39
C ASP A 66 10.15 5.91 -17.62
N CYS A 67 11.48 5.82 -17.43
CA CYS A 67 12.46 5.95 -18.50
C CYS A 67 12.51 4.71 -19.42
N VAL A 68 12.31 3.50 -18.89
CA VAL A 68 12.24 2.27 -19.70
C VAL A 68 10.97 2.25 -20.57
N VAL A 69 9.83 2.70 -20.03
CA VAL A 69 8.56 2.72 -20.77
C VAL A 69 8.55 3.76 -21.90
N SER A 70 9.34 4.83 -21.78
CA SER A 70 9.43 5.87 -22.81
C SER A 70 10.45 5.59 -23.93
N CYS A 71 11.22 4.51 -23.84
CA CYS A 71 12.13 4.07 -24.91
C CYS A 71 11.57 2.97 -25.84
N GLU A 72 10.41 2.38 -25.55
CA GLU A 72 9.76 1.35 -26.38
C GLU A 72 8.67 1.89 -27.33
N LEU A 73 8.61 3.21 -27.58
CA LEU A 73 7.72 3.84 -28.58
C LEU A 73 8.48 4.43 -29.76
#